data_AF-A0A2X2UYN9-F1
#
_entry.id   AF-A0A2X2UYN9-F1
#
_cell.length_a   1.000
_cell.length_b   1.000
_cell.length_c   1.000
_cell.angle_alpha   90.00
_cell.angle_beta   90.00
_cell.angle_gamma   90.00
#
_symmetry.space_group_name_H-M   'P 1'
#
loop_
_entity.id
_entity.type
_entity.pdbx_description
1 polymer ?
#
loop_
_entity_poly.entity_id
_entity_poly.type
_entity_poly.pdbx_seq_one_letter_code
_entity_poly.pdbx_strand_id
1 'polypeptide(L)'
;MESLLFTSEEIDLNPRPYWGELLQITFVNKEQYFSISRLAYEEELYFEYNEQTHYIYALCQDVEFNLRANALHIHITKKLKGNCPFSTITIQLPSFFVDLEEVLQELKKKVR
;
A
#
# COMPACT_ATOMS: atom_id res chain seq x y z
N MET A 1 -5.96 -3.47 18.67
CA MET A 1 -5.50 -2.89 17.40
C MET A 1 -6.70 -2.77 16.49
N GLU A 2 -6.86 -1.64 15.83
CA GLU A 2 -7.99 -1.39 14.93
C GLU A 2 -7.64 -1.86 13.51
N SER A 3 -8.67 -2.22 12.73
CA SER A 3 -8.53 -2.72 11.36
C SER A 3 -9.30 -1.85 10.38
N LEU A 4 -8.72 -1.58 9.21
CA LEU A 4 -9.39 -0.92 8.10
C LEU A 4 -9.86 -1.96 7.07
N LEU A 5 -11.12 -1.86 6.65
CA LEU A 5 -11.64 -2.53 5.47
C LEU A 5 -11.89 -1.47 4.39
N PHE A 6 -11.23 -1.63 3.24
CA PHE A 6 -11.38 -0.76 2.08
C PHE A 6 -11.85 -1.60 0.89
N THR A 7 -12.87 -1.15 0.17
CA THR A 7 -13.31 -1.79 -1.07
C THR A 7 -12.90 -0.93 -2.23
N SER A 8 -12.05 -1.43 -3.11
CA SER A 8 -11.53 -0.72 -4.28
C SER A 8 -12.42 -0.97 -5.49
N GLU A 9 -12.80 0.11 -6.16
CA GLU A 9 -13.48 0.08 -7.47
C GLU A 9 -12.45 0.22 -8.61
N GLU A 10 -11.35 0.93 -8.35
CA GLU A 10 -10.26 1.17 -9.30
C GLU A 10 -8.90 1.06 -8.61
N ILE A 11 -7.90 0.62 -9.39
CA ILE A 11 -6.49 0.58 -9.00
C ILE A 11 -5.73 1.48 -9.97
N ASP A 12 -5.11 2.53 -9.45
CA ASP A 12 -4.16 3.36 -10.18
C ASP A 12 -2.74 2.99 -9.78
N LEU A 13 -1.89 2.77 -10.76
CA LEU A 13 -0.49 2.38 -10.59
C LEU A 13 0.34 3.27 -11.50
N ASN A 14 1.29 3.98 -10.90
CA ASN A 14 2.12 4.87 -11.69
C ASN A 14 2.95 4.08 -12.74
N PRO A 15 3.23 4.65 -13.93
CA PRO A 15 3.89 3.93 -14.99
C PRO A 15 5.26 3.37 -14.59
N ARG A 16 5.55 2.13 -15.00
CA ARG A 16 6.80 1.40 -14.68
C ARG A 16 8.10 2.19 -14.84
N PRO A 17 8.29 3.05 -15.87
CA PRO A 17 9.50 3.86 -15.99
C PRO A 17 9.80 4.76 -14.79
N TYR A 18 8.78 5.12 -13.99
CA TYR A 18 8.92 5.98 -12.81
C TYR A 18 9.28 5.22 -11.53
N TRP A 19 9.20 3.88 -11.52
CA TRP A 19 9.45 3.07 -10.31
C TRP A 19 10.89 3.16 -9.81
N GLY A 20 11.83 3.59 -10.66
CA GLY A 20 13.21 3.89 -10.26
C GLY A 20 13.36 5.13 -9.37
N GLU A 21 12.29 5.92 -9.23
CA GLU A 21 12.24 7.10 -8.34
C GLU A 21 11.16 6.90 -7.27
N LEU A 22 9.92 6.66 -7.71
CA LEU A 22 8.75 6.48 -6.87
C LEU A 22 7.92 5.33 -7.43
N LEU A 23 7.65 4.32 -6.60
CA LEU A 23 6.62 3.34 -6.88
C LEU A 23 5.39 3.70 -6.05
N GLN A 24 4.24 3.87 -6.69
CA GLN A 24 2.98 4.19 -6.01
C GLN A 24 1.83 3.38 -6.60
N ILE A 25 1.09 2.74 -5.71
CA ILE A 25 -0.19 2.11 -6.01
C ILE A 25 -1.29 2.75 -5.17
N THR A 26 -2.39 3.11 -5.81
CA THR A 26 -3.55 3.75 -5.20
C THR A 26 -4.79 2.92 -5.48
N PHE A 27 -5.52 2.60 -4.42
CA PHE A 27 -6.82 1.94 -4.45
C PHE A 27 -7.89 3.00 -4.25
N VAL A 28 -8.80 3.14 -5.22
CA VAL A 28 -9.80 4.21 -5.26
C VAL A 28 -11.20 3.62 -5.05
N ASN A 29 -12.03 4.36 -4.31
CA ASN A 29 -13.46 4.12 -4.14
C ASN A 29 -14.17 5.46 -4.08
N LYS A 30 -14.78 5.87 -5.19
CA LYS A 30 -15.43 7.18 -5.33
C LYS A 30 -14.48 8.32 -4.94
N GLU A 31 -14.78 9.03 -3.86
CA GLU A 31 -13.99 10.17 -3.35
C GLU A 31 -12.92 9.75 -2.34
N GLN A 32 -12.86 8.47 -1.97
CA GLN A 32 -11.89 7.95 -1.01
C GLN A 32 -10.81 7.16 -1.72
N TYR A 33 -9.61 7.20 -1.14
CA TYR A 33 -8.52 6.37 -1.62
C TYR A 33 -7.65 5.87 -0.47
N PHE A 34 -6.97 4.76 -0.72
CA PHE A 34 -5.87 4.23 0.07
C PHE A 34 -4.66 4.08 -0.85
N SER A 35 -3.50 4.64 -0.51
CA SER A 35 -2.30 4.47 -1.33
C SER A 35 -1.14 3.90 -0.53
N ILE A 36 -0.25 3.22 -1.26
CA ILE A 36 1.03 2.74 -0.78
C ILE A 36 2.07 3.32 -1.72
N SER A 37 3.06 4.01 -1.17
CA SER A 37 4.16 4.53 -1.96
C SER A 37 5.50 4.27 -1.32
N ARG A 38 6.52 4.25 -2.16
CA ARG A 38 7.91 4.04 -1.77
C ARG A 38 8.84 4.79 -2.71
N LEU A 39 9.80 5.50 -2.12
CA LEU A 39 10.95 6.03 -2.86
C LEU A 39 11.98 4.93 -3.07
N ALA A 40 12.53 4.81 -4.28
CA ALA A 40 13.37 3.67 -4.67
C ALA A 40 14.66 3.51 -3.83
N TYR A 41 15.12 4.61 -3.22
CA TYR A 41 16.32 4.66 -2.38
C TYR A 41 16.01 4.59 -0.87
N GLU A 42 14.75 4.38 -0.49
CA GLU A 42 14.34 4.27 0.91
C GLU A 42 13.86 2.86 1.26
N GLU A 43 13.98 2.49 2.53
CA GLU A 43 13.40 1.27 3.09
C GLU A 43 12.02 1.52 3.72
N GLU A 44 11.57 2.76 3.73
CA GLU A 44 10.28 3.17 4.28
C GLU A 44 9.17 3.01 3.22
N LEU A 45 8.06 2.42 3.65
CA LEU A 45 6.79 2.45 2.96
C LEU A 45 5.93 3.53 3.59
N TYR A 46 5.33 4.35 2.73
CA TYR A 46 4.32 5.33 3.12
C TYR A 46 2.94 4.79 2.75
N PHE A 47 2.02 4.87 3.70
CA PHE A 47 0.61 4.54 3.55
C PHE A 47 -0.20 5.78 3.86
N GLU A 48 -1.21 6.06 3.05
CA GLU A 48 -2.19 7.10 3.36
C GLU A 48 -3.60 6.68 3.01
N TYR A 49 -4.56 7.26 3.73
CA TYR A 49 -5.98 7.00 3.59
C TYR A 49 -6.76 8.31 3.74
N ASN A 50 -7.69 8.55 2.80
CA ASN A 50 -8.64 9.66 2.82
C ASN A 50 -7.93 11.03 2.84
N GLU A 51 -7.29 11.40 1.72
CA GLU A 51 -6.63 12.71 1.50
C GLU A 51 -5.63 13.10 2.59
N GLN A 52 -4.67 12.23 2.89
CA GLN A 52 -3.64 12.45 3.92
C GLN A 52 -4.16 12.63 5.36
N THR A 53 -5.47 12.50 5.60
CA THR A 53 -6.04 12.60 6.96
C THR A 53 -5.41 11.56 7.88
N HIS A 54 -5.16 10.36 7.33
CA HIS A 54 -4.50 9.27 8.04
C HIS A 54 -3.28 8.81 7.25
N TYR A 55 -2.14 8.72 7.93
CA TYR A 55 -0.92 8.20 7.31
C TYR A 55 -0.10 7.31 8.25
N ILE A 56 0.73 6.47 7.66
CA ILE A 56 1.69 5.59 8.34
C ILE A 56 2.98 5.58 7.52
N TYR A 57 4.11 5.67 8.21
CA TYR A 57 5.40 5.22 7.68
C TYR A 57 5.79 3.95 8.43
N ALA A 58 6.27 2.95 7.70
CA ALA A 58 6.77 1.69 8.27
C ALA A 58 7.94 1.19 7.43
N LEU A 59 8.89 0.48 8.05
CA LEU A 59 9.95 -0.17 7.29
C LEU A 59 9.40 -1.33 6.46
N CYS A 60 10.02 -1.62 5.33
CA CYS A 60 9.67 -2.76 4.48
C CYS A 60 9.67 -4.08 5.27
N GLN A 61 10.58 -4.26 6.24
CA GLN A 61 10.61 -5.48 7.07
C GLN A 61 9.44 -5.60 8.06
N ASP A 62 8.82 -4.47 8.42
CA ASP A 62 7.76 -4.37 9.42
C ASP A 62 6.35 -4.39 8.81
N VAL A 63 6.26 -4.71 7.52
CA VAL A 63 5.00 -4.82 6.80
C VAL A 63 4.91 -6.18 6.13
N GLU A 64 3.76 -6.84 6.24
CA GLU A 64 3.46 -8.09 5.55
C GLU A 64 2.36 -7.85 4.54
N PHE A 65 2.59 -8.26 3.29
CA PHE A 65 1.59 -8.27 2.24
C PHE A 65 1.13 -9.71 2.02
N ASN A 66 -0.17 -9.94 2.02
CA ASN A 66 -0.77 -11.24 1.74
C ASN A 66 -1.91 -11.08 0.74
N LEU A 67 -1.65 -11.42 -0.52
CA LEU A 67 -2.63 -11.41 -1.59
C LEU A 67 -3.36 -12.76 -1.62
N ARG A 68 -4.67 -12.76 -1.38
CA ARG A 68 -5.51 -13.98 -1.41
C ARG A 68 -6.78 -13.73 -2.18
N ALA A 69 -7.04 -14.57 -3.19
CA ALA A 69 -8.21 -14.47 -4.06
C ALA A 69 -8.36 -13.04 -4.64
N ASN A 70 -9.33 -12.28 -4.13
CA ASN A 70 -9.66 -10.92 -4.54
C ASN A 70 -9.38 -9.88 -3.42
N ALA A 71 -8.49 -10.18 -2.48
CA ALA A 71 -8.17 -9.27 -1.39
C ALA A 71 -6.67 -9.18 -1.13
N LEU A 72 -6.20 -7.95 -0.90
CA LEU A 72 -4.87 -7.67 -0.36
C LEU A 72 -5.00 -7.41 1.14
N HIS A 73 -4.38 -8.27 1.94
CA HIS A 73 -4.23 -8.08 3.38
C HIS A 73 -2.85 -7.50 3.68
N ILE A 74 -2.84 -6.41 4.43
CA ILE A 74 -1.64 -5.69 4.83
C ILE A 74 -1.60 -5.70 6.35
N HIS A 75 -0.50 -6.17 6.91
CA HIS A 75 -0.25 -6.12 8.34
C HIS A 75 1.02 -5.31 8.62
N ILE A 76 0.91 -4.27 9.42
CA ILE A 76 2.00 -3.39 9.83
C ILE A 76 2.32 -3.73 11.28
N THR A 77 3.38 -4.50 11.50
CA THR A 77 3.79 -4.97 12.83
C THR A 77 4.36 -3.84 13.68
N LYS A 78 5.01 -2.87 13.05
CA LYS A 78 5.59 -1.70 13.69
C LYS A 78 5.46 -0.44 12.82
N LYS A 79 4.93 0.63 13.42
CA LYS A 79 4.87 1.97 12.82
C LYS A 79 6.13 2.74 13.19
N LEU A 80 6.72 3.47 12.24
CA LEU A 80 7.77 4.45 12.50
C LEU A 80 7.17 5.79 12.97
N LYS A 81 6.21 6.30 12.20
CA LYS A 81 5.45 7.53 12.46
C LYS A 81 4.08 7.44 11.77
N GLY A 82 3.13 8.26 12.21
CA GLY A 82 1.78 8.28 11.66
C GLY A 82 0.71 8.52 12.70
N ASN A 83 -0.44 9.02 12.26
CA ASN A 83 -1.63 9.26 13.08
C ASN A 83 -2.75 8.22 12.83
N CYS A 84 -2.55 7.33 11.85
CA CYS A 84 -3.53 6.31 11.53
C CYS A 84 -3.63 5.27 12.67
N PRO A 85 -4.83 4.97 13.19
CA PRO A 85 -4.98 4.05 14.32
C PRO A 85 -4.86 2.57 13.89
N PHE A 86 -5.14 2.26 12.63
CA PHE A 86 -5.14 0.89 12.12
C PHE A 86 -3.72 0.34 11.92
N SER A 87 -3.52 -0.94 12.17
CA SER A 87 -2.28 -1.67 11.82
C SER A 87 -2.54 -2.87 10.92
N THR A 88 -3.80 -3.24 10.73
CA THR A 88 -4.24 -4.24 9.76
C THR A 88 -5.17 -3.57 8.77
N ILE A 89 -4.86 -3.68 7.48
CA ILE A 89 -5.68 -3.15 6.39
C ILE A 89 -6.06 -4.32 5.48
N THR A 90 -7.33 -4.40 5.11
CA THR A 90 -7.80 -5.34 4.09
C THR A 90 -8.42 -4.54 2.95
N ILE A 91 -7.89 -4.75 1.75
CA ILE A 91 -8.34 -4.10 0.52
C ILE A 91 -9.05 -5.16 -0.32
N GLN A 92 -10.36 -5.04 -0.51
CA GLN A 92 -11.10 -5.82 -1.49
C GLN A 92 -10.81 -5.24 -2.86
N LEU A 93 -10.36 -6.08 -3.79
CA LEU A 93 -9.91 -5.70 -5.12
C LEU A 93 -11.06 -5.83 -6.14
N PRO A 94 -11.08 -4.98 -7.18
CA PRO A 94 -12.01 -5.15 -8.28
C PRO A 94 -11.71 -6.41 -9.10
N SER A 95 -12.66 -6.83 -9.92
CA SER A 95 -12.62 -8.11 -10.66
C SER A 95 -11.55 -8.19 -11.77
N PHE A 96 -10.86 -7.09 -12.08
CA PHE A 96 -9.86 -7.01 -13.15
C PHE A 96 -8.45 -6.86 -12.57
N PHE A 97 -7.47 -7.48 -13.22
CA PHE A 97 -6.14 -7.68 -12.66
C PHE A 97 -5.10 -6.70 -13.21
N VAL A 98 -4.60 -5.83 -12.33
CA VAL A 98 -3.20 -5.40 -12.37
C VAL A 98 -2.37 -6.54 -11.74
N ASP A 99 -1.17 -6.82 -12.25
CA ASP A 99 -0.26 -7.78 -11.60
C ASP A 99 0.29 -7.18 -10.30
N LEU A 100 -0.52 -7.28 -9.24
CA LEU A 100 -0.18 -6.75 -7.92
C LEU A 100 1.00 -7.50 -7.30
N GLU A 101 1.24 -8.76 -7.68
CA GLU A 101 2.32 -9.55 -7.09
C GLU A 101 3.68 -8.91 -7.40
N GLU A 102 3.91 -8.50 -8.65
CA GLU A 102 5.13 -7.78 -9.02
C GLU A 102 5.26 -6.45 -8.27
N VAL A 103 4.17 -5.68 -8.18
CA VAL A 103 4.17 -4.38 -7.49
C VAL A 103 4.55 -4.55 -6.01
N LEU A 104 3.96 -5.54 -5.34
CA LEU A 104 4.24 -5.83 -3.93
C LEU A 104 5.69 -6.31 -3.73
N GLN A 105 6.25 -7.07 -4.68
CA GLN A 105 7.65 -7.48 -4.66
C GLN A 105 8.61 -6.29 -4.84
N GLU A 106 8.32 -5.39 -5.79
CA GLU A 106 9.12 -4.17 -5.99
C GLU A 106 9.02 -3.23 -4.77
N LEU A 107 7.84 -3.09 -4.15
CA LEU A 107 7.68 -2.37 -2.88
C LEU A 107 8.56 -2.95 -1.77
N LYS A 108 8.88 -4.25 -1.78
CA LYS A 108 9.74 -4.92 -0.78
C LYS A 108 11.21 -5.04 -1.15
N LYS A 109 11.58 -4.68 -2.37
CA LYS A 109 12.92 -4.91 -2.90
C LYS A 109 13.97 -4.17 -2.06
N LYS A 110 15.01 -4.87 -1.59
CA LYS A 110 16.07 -4.23 -0.82
C LYS A 110 16.75 -3.13 -1.66
N VAL A 111 16.99 -1.99 -1.04
CA VAL A 111 17.87 -0.96 -1.61
C VAL A 111 19.29 -1.57 -1.64
N ARG A 112 19.96 -1.48 -2.80
CA ARG A 112 21.28 -2.06 -3.01
C ARG A 112 22.38 -1.21 -2.38
#